data_AF-L2FC35-F1
#
_entry.id   AF-L2FC35-F1
#
_cell.length_a   1.000
_cell.length_b   1.000
_cell.length_c   1.000
_cell.angle_alpha   90.00
_cell.angle_beta   90.00
_cell.angle_gamma   90.00
#
_symmetry.space_group_name_H-M   'P 1'
#
loop_
_entity.id
_entity.type
_entity.pdbx_description
1 polymer ?
#
loop_
_entity_poly.entity_id
_entity_poly.type
_entity_poly.pdbx_seq_one_letter_code
_entity_poly.pdbx_strand_id
1 'polypeptide(L)'
;MPSQDTPVIYAELLANIRQLSVAVTLPSPAERSTQGTVSPDGSKLHFAHAGTQTPFSIPGNVVAPRNGVLPAPHPGSRVLSWRLPLSDASAPLARGPVDEPVPGCAATVVSEGTAKEWKDLPSENWAEMMDFWHCHKPTDHEHSHEPEHLAKRGYGANSSIAAQNGVGLVDLTSFLFTEADCSGLVFSCSSYEAGSETSSAVLSGEADPPPRMLYVFCSGCKTHVGFFNVAISSVLLFKWQVSCRAAVGSAPPSSSDCLAASLTATLSRSGSSKSVVVPTFSSPRTANSGSDDSSPSLHLWILNSNIAYASSGREGKRSAIKLLYREIPQHEADAMLETMTSDVQEVNLPMADISRAAKVLRSSTEMLPPSERVFKEWNVGLLDKWQAGSVP
;
A
#
# COMPACT_ATOMS: atom_id res chain seq x y z
N MET A 1 -20.05 -11.88 2.85
CA MET A 1 -20.20 -11.37 4.23
C MET A 1 -20.21 -12.57 5.16
N PRO A 2 -19.42 -12.60 6.24
CA PRO A 2 -19.51 -13.69 7.20
C PRO A 2 -20.96 -13.73 7.73
N SER A 3 -21.54 -14.94 7.76
CA SER A 3 -22.84 -15.17 8.39
C SER A 3 -22.84 -14.57 9.79
N GLN A 4 -23.91 -13.86 10.17
CA GLN A 4 -24.05 -13.23 11.50
C GLN A 4 -23.97 -14.22 12.67
N ASP A 5 -23.82 -15.52 12.39
CA ASP A 5 -23.80 -16.62 13.35
C ASP A 5 -22.40 -17.19 13.63
N THR A 6 -21.33 -16.67 13.00
CA THR A 6 -19.97 -17.18 13.20
C THR A 6 -19.09 -16.23 14.01
N PRO A 7 -18.32 -16.74 15.01
CA PRO A 7 -17.34 -15.94 15.72
C PRO A 7 -16.28 -15.30 14.79
N VAL A 8 -15.98 -14.03 15.02
CA VAL A 8 -14.87 -13.33 14.37
C VAL A 8 -13.63 -13.46 15.24
N ILE A 9 -12.59 -14.11 14.73
CA ILE A 9 -11.34 -14.34 15.42
C ILE A 9 -10.28 -13.43 14.79
N TYR A 10 -9.55 -12.68 15.60
CA TYR A 10 -8.40 -11.89 15.18
C TYR A 10 -7.21 -12.26 16.05
N ALA A 11 -6.07 -12.55 15.44
CA ALA A 11 -4.84 -12.83 16.15
C ALA A 11 -3.69 -11.99 15.59
N GLU A 12 -2.93 -11.37 16.49
CA GLU A 12 -1.83 -10.45 16.16
C GLU A 12 -0.57 -10.87 16.89
N LEU A 13 0.53 -11.00 16.14
CA LEU A 13 1.84 -11.35 16.67
C LEU A 13 2.50 -10.13 17.29
N LEU A 14 2.74 -10.18 18.60
CA LEU A 14 3.51 -9.17 19.33
C LEU A 14 4.96 -9.64 19.49
N ALA A 15 5.73 -9.56 18.41
CA ALA A 15 7.09 -10.09 18.35
C ALA A 15 8.00 -9.56 19.47
N ASN A 16 7.92 -8.24 19.79
CA ASN A 16 8.79 -7.58 20.76
C ASN A 16 8.63 -8.10 22.19
N ILE A 17 7.42 -8.54 22.57
CA ILE A 17 7.15 -9.10 23.90
C ILE A 17 6.92 -10.61 23.84
N ARG A 18 7.21 -11.24 22.70
CA ARG A 18 7.09 -12.68 22.44
C ARG A 18 5.73 -13.26 22.80
N GLN A 19 4.65 -12.56 22.44
CA GLN A 19 3.28 -13.01 22.69
C GLN A 19 2.45 -13.00 21.41
N LEU A 20 1.42 -13.84 21.39
CA LEU A 20 0.32 -13.79 20.45
C LEU A 20 -0.91 -13.19 21.16
N SER A 21 -1.45 -12.10 20.62
CA SER A 21 -2.80 -11.65 20.94
C SER A 21 -3.80 -12.54 20.22
N VAL A 22 -4.83 -13.01 20.91
CA VAL A 22 -6.00 -13.62 20.27
C VAL A 22 -7.23 -12.93 20.84
N ALA A 23 -8.08 -12.41 19.97
CA ALA A 23 -9.36 -11.82 20.34
C ALA A 23 -10.48 -12.49 19.54
N VAL A 24 -11.60 -12.76 20.20
CA VAL A 24 -12.78 -13.39 19.59
C VAL A 24 -14.00 -12.54 19.88
N THR A 25 -14.69 -12.13 18.83
CA THR A 25 -15.99 -11.45 18.89
C THR A 25 -17.08 -12.46 18.59
N LEU A 26 -17.99 -12.66 19.54
CA LEU A 26 -19.04 -13.65 19.49
C LEU A 26 -20.35 -13.05 18.93
N PRO A 27 -21.08 -13.83 18.11
CA PRO A 27 -22.41 -13.43 17.64
C PRO A 27 -23.44 -13.42 18.78
N SER A 28 -23.25 -14.32 19.75
CA SER A 28 -24.10 -14.44 20.95
C SER A 28 -23.26 -14.46 22.24
N PRO A 29 -23.84 -14.12 23.41
CA PRO A 29 -23.10 -14.14 24.67
C PRO A 29 -22.48 -15.52 24.97
N ALA A 30 -21.31 -15.53 25.61
CA ALA A 30 -20.63 -16.77 25.98
C ALA A 30 -21.48 -17.65 26.89
N GLU A 31 -21.58 -18.93 26.54
CA GLU A 31 -22.30 -19.98 27.26
C GLU A 31 -21.33 -21.05 27.79
N ARG A 32 -21.85 -22.08 28.48
CA ARG A 32 -21.02 -23.15 29.06
C ARG A 32 -20.24 -23.96 28.02
N SER A 33 -20.73 -24.00 26.78
CA SER A 33 -20.06 -24.68 25.65
C SER A 33 -18.94 -23.83 25.04
N THR A 34 -18.88 -22.53 25.35
CA THR A 34 -17.92 -21.60 24.75
C THR A 34 -16.52 -21.85 25.31
N GLN A 35 -15.60 -22.36 24.46
CA GLN A 35 -14.26 -22.71 24.89
C GLN A 35 -13.25 -22.58 23.75
N GLY A 36 -12.04 -22.08 24.07
CA GLY A 36 -10.89 -22.12 23.19
C GLY A 36 -9.91 -23.22 23.60
N THR A 37 -9.36 -23.93 22.62
CA THR A 37 -8.28 -24.91 22.81
C THR A 37 -7.18 -24.69 21.78
N VAL A 38 -5.94 -24.93 22.15
CA VAL A 38 -4.76 -24.82 21.28
C VAL A 38 -4.25 -26.21 20.96
N SER A 39 -3.90 -26.45 19.69
CA SER A 39 -3.33 -27.72 19.25
C SER A 39 -1.97 -28.01 19.92
N PRO A 40 -1.57 -29.28 20.09
CA PRO A 40 -0.31 -29.62 20.76
C PRO A 40 0.95 -29.05 20.10
N ASP A 41 0.93 -28.87 18.79
CA ASP A 41 2.00 -28.24 18.01
C ASP A 41 2.01 -26.70 18.11
N GLY A 42 1.02 -26.12 18.79
CA GLY A 42 0.89 -24.70 19.02
C GLY A 42 0.55 -23.90 17.75
N SER A 43 0.11 -24.53 16.67
CA SER A 43 -0.11 -23.87 15.36
C SER A 43 -1.56 -23.50 15.07
N LYS A 44 -2.52 -24.10 15.79
CA LYS A 44 -3.96 -23.90 15.58
C LYS A 44 -4.70 -23.63 16.88
N LEU A 45 -5.68 -22.74 16.79
CA LEU A 45 -6.73 -22.54 17.77
C LEU A 45 -7.98 -23.28 17.30
N HIS A 46 -8.59 -24.08 18.15
CA HIS A 46 -9.92 -24.62 17.95
C HIS A 46 -10.88 -23.90 18.91
N PHE A 47 -11.82 -23.16 18.35
CA PHE A 47 -12.78 -22.37 19.11
C PHE A 47 -14.18 -22.98 19.01
N ALA A 48 -14.79 -23.34 20.13
CA ALA A 48 -16.14 -23.86 20.21
C ALA A 48 -17.10 -22.79 20.72
N HIS A 49 -18.24 -22.61 20.07
CA HIS A 49 -19.33 -21.71 20.48
C HIS A 49 -20.65 -22.13 19.83
N ALA A 50 -21.76 -22.15 20.59
CA ALA A 50 -23.10 -22.47 20.07
C ALA A 50 -23.15 -23.80 19.29
N GLY A 51 -22.43 -24.82 19.77
CA GLY A 51 -22.35 -26.14 19.13
C GLY A 51 -21.48 -26.20 17.86
N THR A 52 -20.90 -25.07 17.43
CA THR A 52 -19.99 -25.00 16.28
C THR A 52 -18.55 -24.96 16.74
N GLN A 53 -17.67 -25.72 16.08
CA GLN A 53 -16.24 -25.68 16.31
C GLN A 53 -15.52 -25.13 15.09
N THR A 54 -14.77 -24.05 15.27
CA THR A 54 -14.04 -23.36 14.21
C THR A 54 -12.54 -23.55 14.41
N PRO A 55 -11.84 -24.27 13.51
CA PRO A 55 -10.39 -24.28 13.49
C PRO A 55 -9.87 -22.95 12.93
N PHE A 56 -8.77 -22.46 13.51
CA PHE A 56 -8.15 -21.19 13.14
C PHE A 56 -6.63 -21.30 13.21
N SER A 57 -5.96 -21.10 12.07
CA SER A 57 -4.50 -21.09 12.01
C SER A 57 -3.96 -19.77 12.58
N ILE A 58 -3.12 -19.85 13.61
CA ILE A 58 -2.55 -18.67 14.27
C ILE A 58 -1.26 -18.21 13.57
N PRO A 59 -0.92 -16.90 13.59
CA PRO A 59 0.18 -16.33 12.81
C PRO A 59 1.59 -16.59 13.39
N GLY A 60 1.69 -17.34 14.49
CA GLY A 60 2.93 -17.81 15.10
C GLY A 60 2.66 -18.90 16.12
N ASN A 61 3.60 -19.85 16.26
CA ASN A 61 3.44 -20.97 17.17
C ASN A 61 3.48 -20.49 18.64
N VAL A 62 2.56 -20.99 19.45
CA VAL A 62 2.47 -20.67 20.87
C VAL A 62 2.83 -21.87 21.73
N VAL A 63 3.23 -21.62 22.97
CA VAL A 63 3.36 -22.69 23.97
C VAL A 63 1.94 -23.09 24.40
N ALA A 64 1.54 -24.31 24.02
CA ALA A 64 0.22 -24.83 24.38
C ALA A 64 0.10 -24.96 25.92
N PRO A 65 -1.05 -24.59 26.52
CA PRO A 65 -1.32 -24.89 27.93
C PRO A 65 -1.22 -26.40 28.21
N ARG A 66 -0.95 -26.82 29.46
CA ARG A 66 -0.79 -28.25 29.83
C ARG A 66 -1.92 -29.17 29.35
N ASN A 67 -3.15 -28.66 29.25
CA ASN A 67 -4.31 -29.41 28.76
C ASN A 67 -4.84 -28.86 27.41
N GLY A 68 -4.10 -27.97 26.75
CA GLY A 68 -4.53 -27.25 25.54
C GLY A 68 -5.65 -26.23 25.76
N VAL A 69 -6.38 -26.29 26.86
CA VAL A 69 -7.55 -25.44 27.17
C VAL A 69 -7.14 -24.02 27.56
N LEU A 70 -7.75 -23.01 26.92
CA LEU A 70 -7.62 -21.60 27.28
C LEU A 70 -8.50 -21.25 28.49
N PRO A 71 -8.16 -20.20 29.27
CA PRO A 71 -8.99 -19.72 30.36
C PRO A 71 -10.46 -19.52 29.93
N ALA A 72 -11.38 -20.03 30.75
CA ALA A 72 -12.80 -19.99 30.45
C ALA A 72 -13.30 -18.54 30.33
N PRO A 73 -14.19 -18.25 29.37
CA PRO A 73 -14.76 -16.92 29.22
C PRO A 73 -15.65 -16.55 30.40
N HIS A 74 -15.74 -15.26 30.70
CA HIS A 74 -16.74 -14.79 31.66
C HIS A 74 -18.15 -15.03 31.10
N PRO A 75 -19.09 -15.55 31.90
CA PRO A 75 -20.46 -15.76 31.45
C PRO A 75 -21.09 -14.48 30.90
N GLY A 76 -21.71 -14.56 29.73
CA GLY A 76 -22.36 -13.40 29.10
C GLY A 76 -21.43 -12.47 28.31
N SER A 77 -20.11 -12.67 28.32
CA SER A 77 -19.20 -11.88 27.49
C SER A 77 -19.44 -12.10 26.00
N ARG A 78 -19.35 -11.03 25.20
CA ARG A 78 -19.36 -11.09 23.72
C ARG A 78 -17.98 -10.92 23.10
N VAL A 79 -17.00 -10.49 23.88
CA VAL A 79 -15.61 -10.32 23.43
C VAL A 79 -14.70 -11.07 24.39
N LEU A 80 -13.87 -11.94 23.85
CA LEU A 80 -12.89 -12.75 24.57
C LEU A 80 -11.49 -12.35 24.11
N SER A 81 -10.52 -12.39 25.02
CA SER A 81 -9.14 -12.05 24.70
C SER A 81 -8.16 -12.92 25.50
N TRP A 82 -7.12 -13.38 24.84
CA TRP A 82 -6.02 -14.13 25.43
C TRP A 82 -4.67 -13.61 24.95
N ARG A 83 -3.67 -13.68 25.84
CA ARG A 83 -2.25 -13.48 25.52
C ARG A 83 -1.55 -14.82 25.66
N LEU A 84 -1.02 -15.34 24.56
CA LEU A 84 -0.37 -16.65 24.53
C LEU A 84 1.13 -16.46 24.31
N PRO A 85 2.02 -17.06 25.12
CA PRO A 85 3.46 -16.96 24.91
C PRO A 85 3.88 -17.69 23.63
N LEU A 86 4.78 -17.10 22.85
CA LEU A 86 5.32 -17.72 21.63
C LEU A 86 6.32 -18.82 21.96
N SER A 87 6.25 -19.91 21.19
CA SER A 87 7.26 -20.98 21.19
C SER A 87 8.53 -20.51 20.48
N ASP A 88 9.70 -20.95 20.94
CA ASP A 88 11.00 -20.68 20.29
C ASP A 88 11.20 -21.48 18.99
N ALA A 89 10.36 -22.49 18.73
CA ALA A 89 10.44 -23.31 17.52
C ALA A 89 9.55 -22.73 16.41
N SER A 90 10.12 -22.00 15.45
CA SER A 90 9.40 -21.60 14.24
C SER A 90 9.71 -22.53 13.08
N ALA A 91 8.76 -23.38 12.69
CA ALA A 91 8.73 -23.94 11.33
C ALA A 91 7.96 -22.96 10.41
N PRO A 92 8.42 -22.73 9.17
CA PRO A 92 7.71 -21.90 8.21
C PRO A 92 6.41 -22.61 7.79
N LEU A 93 5.28 -21.92 7.91
CA LEU A 93 4.00 -22.35 7.35
C LEU A 93 3.98 -22.07 5.85
N ALA A 94 3.88 -23.12 5.05
CA ALA A 94 3.60 -23.05 3.62
C ALA A 94 2.11 -22.69 3.39
N ARG A 95 1.85 -21.87 2.37
CA ARG A 95 0.49 -21.45 1.95
C ARG A 95 0.08 -22.21 0.69
N GLY A 96 -1.21 -22.56 0.62
CA GLY A 96 -1.88 -23.08 -0.57
C GLY A 96 -2.44 -21.95 -1.46
N PRO A 97 -2.81 -22.25 -2.71
CA PRO A 97 -3.17 -21.27 -3.72
C PRO A 97 -4.67 -20.92 -3.69
N VAL A 98 -5.02 -19.65 -3.88
CA VAL A 98 -6.37 -19.21 -4.27
C VAL A 98 -6.24 -17.97 -5.17
N ASP A 99 -6.34 -18.15 -6.48
CA ASP A 99 -6.31 -17.06 -7.48
C ASP A 99 -7.56 -16.19 -7.42
N GLU A 100 -7.38 -14.86 -7.40
CA GLU A 100 -8.35 -13.92 -7.98
C GLU A 100 -7.70 -13.17 -9.15
N PRO A 101 -8.41 -13.00 -10.28
CA PRO A 101 -7.86 -12.38 -11.48
C PRO A 101 -7.69 -10.87 -11.32
N VAL A 102 -6.52 -10.38 -11.72
CA VAL A 102 -6.26 -8.95 -11.90
C VAL A 102 -7.03 -8.48 -13.13
N PRO A 103 -7.82 -7.40 -13.06
CA PRO A 103 -8.55 -6.90 -14.22
C PRO A 103 -7.60 -6.19 -15.18
N GLY A 104 -7.13 -6.90 -16.20
CA GLY A 104 -6.31 -6.32 -17.27
C GLY A 104 -6.43 -7.12 -18.57
N CYS A 105 -6.35 -6.44 -19.71
CA CYS A 105 -6.21 -7.14 -20.99
C CYS A 105 -4.78 -7.66 -21.19
N ALA A 106 -4.59 -8.57 -22.14
CA ALA A 106 -3.26 -9.07 -22.54
C ALA A 106 -2.50 -8.14 -23.49
N ALA A 107 -2.88 -6.85 -23.59
CA ALA A 107 -2.22 -5.90 -24.47
C ALA A 107 -0.78 -5.62 -24.00
N THR A 108 0.17 -5.63 -24.93
CA THR A 108 1.57 -5.35 -24.66
C THR A 108 1.82 -3.84 -24.66
N VAL A 109 2.18 -3.31 -23.48
CA VAL A 109 2.52 -1.88 -23.33
C VAL A 109 4.01 -1.60 -23.50
N VAL A 110 4.87 -2.58 -23.25
CA VAL A 110 6.31 -2.56 -23.52
C VAL A 110 6.68 -3.93 -24.08
N SER A 111 7.26 -3.96 -25.28
CA SER A 111 7.58 -5.22 -25.96
C SER A 111 8.76 -5.94 -25.31
N GLU A 112 8.76 -7.26 -25.41
CA GLU A 112 9.86 -8.09 -24.91
C GLU A 112 11.17 -7.73 -25.64
N GLY A 113 12.24 -7.52 -24.87
CA GLY A 113 13.54 -7.11 -25.41
C GLY A 113 13.69 -5.61 -25.72
N THR A 114 12.65 -4.79 -25.56
CA THR A 114 12.77 -3.33 -25.69
C THR A 114 13.68 -2.76 -24.61
N ALA A 115 13.39 -3.06 -23.34
CA ALA A 115 14.27 -2.72 -22.22
C ALA A 115 15.46 -3.69 -22.18
N LYS A 116 16.63 -3.21 -22.59
CA LYS A 116 17.91 -3.93 -22.60
C LYS A 116 18.62 -3.87 -21.25
N GLU A 117 18.34 -2.83 -20.48
CA GLU A 117 18.91 -2.60 -19.16
C GLU A 117 17.79 -2.22 -18.19
N TRP A 118 17.87 -2.70 -16.95
CA TRP A 118 16.95 -2.33 -15.87
C TRP A 118 17.75 -1.67 -14.74
N LYS A 119 17.27 -0.53 -14.25
CA LYS A 119 17.90 0.21 -13.15
C LYS A 119 16.86 0.56 -12.12
N ASP A 120 17.21 0.40 -10.85
CA ASP A 120 16.40 0.95 -9.77
C ASP A 120 16.50 2.48 -9.80
N LEU A 121 15.36 3.14 -9.71
CA LEU A 121 15.31 4.57 -9.50
C LEU A 121 15.78 4.86 -8.06
N PRO A 122 16.73 5.78 -7.87
CA PRO A 122 16.87 6.44 -6.58
C PRO A 122 15.50 6.98 -6.18
N SER A 123 15.13 6.87 -4.89
CA SER A 123 13.84 7.41 -4.41
C SER A 123 13.66 8.85 -4.89
N GLU A 124 12.43 9.28 -5.20
CA GLU A 124 12.12 10.60 -5.75
C GLU A 124 12.79 11.78 -4.98
N ASN A 125 12.96 11.67 -3.66
CA ASN A 125 13.65 12.65 -2.80
C ASN A 125 15.18 12.45 -2.68
N TRP A 126 15.79 11.61 -3.53
CA TRP A 126 17.24 11.41 -3.54
C TRP A 126 17.97 12.69 -3.95
N ALA A 127 17.38 13.46 -4.87
CA ALA A 127 17.87 14.79 -5.22
C ALA A 127 17.87 15.74 -4.00
N GLU A 128 16.78 15.77 -3.22
CA GLU A 128 16.70 16.57 -2.00
C GLU A 128 17.73 16.12 -0.95
N MET A 129 17.92 14.80 -0.78
CA MET A 129 18.95 14.24 0.12
C MET A 129 20.37 14.59 -0.33
N MET A 130 20.60 14.67 -1.65
CA MET A 130 21.87 15.16 -2.20
C MET A 130 22.04 16.67 -1.95
N ASP A 131 20.99 17.48 -2.02
CA ASP A 131 21.07 18.92 -1.69
C ASP A 131 21.48 19.16 -0.24
N PHE A 132 20.98 18.34 0.71
CA PHE A 132 21.46 18.35 2.10
C PHE A 132 22.96 17.97 2.21
N TRP A 133 23.44 17.04 1.39
CA TRP A 133 24.84 16.62 1.38
C TRP A 133 25.78 17.73 0.88
N HIS A 134 25.34 18.51 -0.13
CA HIS A 134 26.12 19.62 -0.66
C HIS A 134 26.20 20.83 0.29
N CYS A 135 25.30 20.95 1.27
CA CYS A 135 25.31 22.01 2.27
C CYS A 135 26.43 21.89 3.33
N HIS A 136 27.14 20.76 3.41
CA HIS A 136 28.24 20.54 4.38
C HIS A 136 29.58 20.15 3.75
N LYS A 137 29.76 20.31 2.43
CA LYS A 137 31.07 20.07 1.82
C LYS A 137 32.06 21.10 2.40
N PRO A 138 33.17 20.67 3.05
CA PRO A 138 34.20 21.59 3.50
C PRO A 138 34.65 22.42 2.31
N THR A 139 34.64 23.75 2.44
CA THR A 139 35.16 24.66 1.44
C THR A 139 36.69 24.60 1.45
N ASP A 140 37.25 23.52 0.91
CA ASP A 140 38.63 23.57 0.44
C ASP A 140 38.61 24.38 -0.85
N HIS A 141 39.11 25.61 -0.76
CA HIS A 141 39.39 26.47 -1.90
C HIS A 141 40.54 25.88 -2.71
N GLU A 142 40.32 24.77 -3.38
CA GLU A 142 41.21 24.29 -4.45
C GLU A 142 40.42 24.07 -5.73
N HIS A 143 40.78 24.86 -6.73
CA HIS A 143 40.30 24.76 -8.10
C HIS A 143 40.58 23.36 -8.65
N SER A 144 39.57 22.50 -8.71
CA SER A 144 39.61 21.30 -9.55
C SER A 144 38.28 21.11 -10.28
N HIS A 145 38.40 20.96 -11.59
CA HIS A 145 37.31 20.78 -12.53
C HIS A 145 36.66 19.40 -12.35
N GLU A 146 35.69 19.24 -11.44
CA GLU A 146 34.90 18.01 -11.31
C GLU A 146 33.34 18.13 -11.27
N PRO A 147 32.65 19.24 -11.62
CA PRO A 147 31.18 19.22 -11.60
C PRO A 147 30.56 18.39 -12.73
N GLU A 148 31.28 18.18 -13.85
CA GLU A 148 30.73 17.56 -15.06
C GLU A 148 30.64 16.03 -15.00
N HIS A 149 31.53 15.38 -14.22
CA HIS A 149 31.68 13.92 -14.24
C HIS A 149 30.62 13.20 -13.38
N LEU A 150 30.12 13.86 -12.33
CA LEU A 150 29.04 13.34 -11.47
C LEU A 150 27.65 13.58 -12.07
N ALA A 151 27.45 14.70 -12.77
CA ALA A 151 26.22 14.98 -13.52
C ALA A 151 25.99 13.96 -14.65
N LYS A 152 27.05 13.54 -15.35
CA LYS A 152 27.00 12.48 -16.38
C LYS A 152 26.66 11.09 -15.83
N ARG A 153 26.78 10.87 -14.51
CA ARG A 153 26.38 9.61 -13.84
C ARG A 153 24.98 9.66 -13.22
N GLY A 154 24.26 10.79 -13.36
CA GLY A 154 22.92 10.95 -12.77
C GLY A 154 22.93 11.18 -11.26
N TYR A 155 24.08 11.57 -10.69
CA TYR A 155 24.26 11.76 -9.25
C TYR A 155 24.50 13.23 -8.84
N GLY A 156 24.24 14.19 -9.72
CA GLY A 156 24.39 15.61 -9.40
C GLY A 156 23.10 16.22 -8.84
N ALA A 157 23.20 17.25 -7.99
CA ALA A 157 22.05 18.03 -7.53
C ALA A 157 21.16 18.58 -8.68
N ASN A 158 21.76 18.76 -9.87
CA ASN A 158 21.07 19.24 -11.08
C ASN A 158 20.78 18.15 -12.11
N SER A 159 21.04 16.87 -11.84
CA SER A 159 20.72 15.80 -12.79
C SER A 159 19.28 15.34 -12.58
N SER A 160 18.36 15.78 -13.44
CA SER A 160 17.04 15.16 -13.52
C SER A 160 17.19 13.74 -14.06
N ILE A 161 16.58 12.78 -13.37
CA ILE A 161 16.53 11.41 -13.86
C ILE A 161 15.50 11.39 -14.99
N ALA A 162 15.99 11.37 -16.24
CA ALA A 162 15.17 11.24 -17.42
C ALA A 162 15.20 9.79 -17.92
N ALA A 163 14.06 9.31 -18.43
CA ALA A 163 14.01 8.01 -19.10
C ALA A 163 14.94 7.98 -20.31
N GLN A 164 15.55 6.83 -20.56
CA GLN A 164 16.47 6.59 -21.67
C GLN A 164 15.94 5.44 -22.51
N ASN A 165 16.06 5.57 -23.84
CA ASN A 165 15.62 4.53 -24.76
C ASN A 165 16.33 3.20 -24.46
N GLY A 166 15.56 2.14 -24.38
CA GLY A 166 15.99 0.79 -24.04
C GLY A 166 16.35 0.58 -22.57
N VAL A 167 16.03 1.51 -21.66
CA VAL A 167 16.28 1.37 -20.21
C VAL A 167 14.96 1.41 -19.45
N GLY A 168 14.65 0.33 -18.74
CA GLY A 168 13.53 0.26 -17.80
C GLY A 168 13.95 0.74 -16.42
N LEU A 169 13.39 1.86 -15.97
CA LEU A 169 13.64 2.41 -14.64
C LEU A 169 12.59 1.87 -13.65
N VAL A 170 13.00 1.40 -12.47
CA VAL A 170 12.12 0.75 -11.50
C VAL A 170 12.04 1.60 -10.23
N ASP A 171 10.88 2.23 -10.00
CA ASP A 171 10.55 2.86 -8.71
C ASP A 171 9.87 1.84 -7.78
N LEU A 172 9.63 2.18 -6.52
CA LEU A 172 8.84 1.41 -5.57
C LEU A 172 7.45 1.02 -6.13
N THR A 173 6.76 1.98 -6.76
CA THR A 173 5.36 1.84 -7.16
C THR A 173 5.12 1.79 -8.66
N SER A 174 6.15 2.08 -9.45
CA SER A 174 6.01 2.25 -10.89
C SER A 174 7.23 1.78 -11.67
N PHE A 175 7.04 1.65 -12.98
CA PHE A 175 8.11 1.53 -13.96
C PHE A 175 8.14 2.79 -14.82
N LEU A 176 9.33 3.29 -15.15
CA LEU A 176 9.51 4.44 -16.02
C LEU A 176 10.19 4.03 -17.33
N PHE A 177 9.65 4.50 -18.45
CA PHE A 177 10.14 4.29 -19.80
C PHE A 177 10.08 5.58 -20.61
N THR A 178 10.76 5.62 -21.76
CA THR A 178 10.49 6.66 -22.75
C THR A 178 9.18 6.35 -23.48
N GLU A 179 8.56 7.36 -24.09
CA GLU A 179 7.37 7.15 -24.92
C GLU A 179 7.66 6.22 -26.11
N ALA A 180 8.87 6.30 -26.68
CA ALA A 180 9.28 5.49 -27.83
C ALA A 180 9.43 3.98 -27.52
N ASP A 181 9.68 3.63 -26.26
CA ASP A 181 9.76 2.24 -25.80
C ASP A 181 8.39 1.64 -25.47
N CYS A 182 7.35 2.47 -25.43
CA CYS A 182 5.99 2.07 -25.15
C CYS A 182 5.17 1.87 -26.43
N SER A 183 4.16 1.01 -26.35
CA SER A 183 3.21 0.76 -27.44
C SER A 183 1.78 0.62 -26.92
N GLY A 184 0.80 0.92 -27.77
CA GLY A 184 -0.61 0.71 -27.42
C GLY A 184 -1.07 1.56 -26.24
N LEU A 185 -0.53 2.77 -26.10
CA LEU A 185 -0.92 3.74 -25.07
C LEU A 185 -1.72 4.90 -25.69
N VAL A 186 -2.58 5.50 -24.86
CA VAL A 186 -3.33 6.72 -25.17
C VAL A 186 -3.05 7.75 -24.09
N PHE A 187 -2.59 8.94 -24.47
CA PHE A 187 -2.25 10.07 -23.62
C PHE A 187 -3.41 11.05 -23.56
N SER A 188 -3.71 11.63 -22.39
CA SER A 188 -4.84 12.57 -22.25
C SER A 188 -4.69 13.48 -21.04
N CYS A 189 -5.33 14.65 -21.07
CA CYS A 189 -5.43 15.54 -19.92
C CYS A 189 -6.54 15.12 -18.93
N SER A 190 -7.46 14.22 -19.30
CA SER A 190 -8.63 13.90 -18.47
C SER A 190 -9.15 12.47 -18.61
N SER A 191 -9.62 12.07 -19.79
CA SER A 191 -10.23 10.76 -20.04
C SER A 191 -9.69 10.09 -21.30
N TYR A 192 -9.94 8.79 -21.44
CA TYR A 192 -9.54 8.01 -22.61
C TYR A 192 -10.07 8.59 -23.93
N GLU A 193 -11.35 8.99 -23.97
CA GLU A 193 -12.04 9.47 -25.18
C GLU A 193 -11.47 10.79 -25.71
N ALA A 194 -10.89 11.60 -24.83
CA ALA A 194 -10.25 12.87 -25.17
C ALA A 194 -8.76 12.72 -25.50
N GLY A 195 -8.24 11.48 -25.52
CA GLY A 195 -6.83 11.22 -25.67
C GLY A 195 -6.32 11.12 -27.10
N SER A 196 -4.99 11.04 -27.23
CA SER A 196 -4.27 10.81 -28.47
C SER A 196 -3.20 9.73 -28.30
N GLU A 197 -2.74 9.13 -29.40
CA GLU A 197 -1.72 8.09 -29.39
C GLU A 197 -0.32 8.61 -29.05
N THR A 198 -0.10 9.92 -29.10
CA THR A 198 1.20 10.55 -28.75
C THR A 198 1.02 11.66 -27.74
N SER A 199 1.98 11.80 -26.81
CA SER A 199 1.97 12.89 -25.83
C SER A 199 2.06 14.25 -26.52
N SER A 200 2.88 14.36 -27.59
CA SER A 200 3.08 15.59 -28.35
C SER A 200 1.80 16.13 -28.97
N ALA A 201 0.90 15.26 -29.44
CA ALA A 201 -0.37 15.69 -30.01
C ALA A 201 -1.28 16.33 -28.96
N VAL A 202 -1.32 15.78 -27.75
CA VAL A 202 -2.07 16.34 -26.62
C VAL A 202 -1.47 17.68 -26.16
N LEU A 203 -0.14 17.73 -26.05
CA LEU A 203 0.58 18.93 -25.59
C LEU A 203 0.59 20.08 -26.62
N SER A 204 0.32 19.78 -27.89
CA SER A 204 0.16 20.81 -28.92
C SER A 204 -1.14 21.63 -28.80
N GLY A 205 -2.06 21.19 -27.95
CA GLY A 205 -3.29 21.93 -27.65
C GLY A 205 -3.03 23.20 -26.82
N GLU A 206 -3.88 24.21 -26.97
CA GLU A 206 -3.82 25.49 -26.25
C GLU A 206 -4.31 25.37 -24.80
N ALA A 207 -3.64 24.56 -23.97
CA ALA A 207 -3.87 24.54 -22.53
C ALA A 207 -2.96 25.57 -21.85
N ASP A 208 -3.55 26.55 -21.14
CA ASP A 208 -2.82 27.55 -20.35
C ASP A 208 -3.25 27.49 -18.87
N PRO A 209 -2.35 27.17 -17.91
CA PRO A 209 -0.96 26.75 -18.13
C PRO A 209 -0.87 25.35 -18.76
N PRO A 210 0.26 25.02 -19.43
CA PRO A 210 0.47 23.69 -19.99
C PRO A 210 0.46 22.63 -18.88
N PRO A 211 -0.12 21.45 -19.13
CA PRO A 211 -0.19 20.39 -18.14
C PRO A 211 1.21 19.89 -17.79
N ARG A 212 1.48 19.67 -16.50
CA ARG A 212 2.74 19.07 -16.03
C ARG A 212 2.80 17.56 -16.24
N MET A 213 1.64 16.92 -16.26
CA MET A 213 1.48 15.49 -16.47
C MET A 213 0.25 15.20 -17.31
N LEU A 214 0.26 14.08 -18.03
CA LEU A 214 -0.88 13.53 -18.74
C LEU A 214 -1.25 12.17 -18.15
N TYR A 215 -2.53 11.81 -18.19
CA TYR A 215 -2.99 10.44 -17.98
C TYR A 215 -2.54 9.55 -19.13
N VAL A 216 -2.19 8.31 -18.80
CA VAL A 216 -1.82 7.27 -19.76
C VAL A 216 -2.78 6.09 -19.60
N PHE A 217 -3.47 5.76 -20.68
CA PHE A 217 -4.44 4.68 -20.74
C PHE A 217 -3.97 3.57 -21.68
N CYS A 218 -4.37 2.34 -21.40
CA CYS A 218 -4.20 1.23 -22.33
C CYS A 218 -5.18 1.38 -23.52
N SER A 219 -4.68 1.35 -24.75
CA SER A 219 -5.52 1.38 -25.97
C SER A 219 -6.47 0.17 -26.09
N GLY A 220 -6.08 -0.99 -25.54
CA GLY A 220 -6.84 -2.24 -25.65
C GLY A 220 -8.04 -2.31 -24.71
N CYS A 221 -7.87 -1.93 -23.44
CA CYS A 221 -8.92 -2.04 -22.43
C CYS A 221 -9.38 -0.70 -21.83
N LYS A 222 -8.78 0.41 -22.25
CA LYS A 222 -9.07 1.79 -21.78
C LYS A 222 -8.76 2.03 -20.30
N THR A 223 -8.18 1.06 -19.60
CA THR A 223 -7.78 1.21 -18.20
C THR A 223 -6.69 2.28 -18.08
N HIS A 224 -6.78 3.12 -17.05
CA HIS A 224 -5.73 4.04 -16.67
C HIS A 224 -4.55 3.26 -16.09
N VAL A 225 -3.41 3.28 -16.78
CA VAL A 225 -2.23 2.48 -16.44
C VAL A 225 -1.07 3.30 -15.86
N GLY A 226 -1.15 4.63 -15.91
CA GLY A 226 -0.10 5.48 -15.37
C GLY A 226 -0.13 6.92 -15.88
N PHE A 227 1.01 7.61 -15.84
CA PHE A 227 1.12 9.01 -16.23
C PHE A 227 2.27 9.26 -17.18
N PHE A 228 2.20 10.32 -17.96
CA PHE A 228 3.33 10.88 -18.68
C PHE A 228 3.77 12.15 -17.98
N ASN A 229 5.02 12.19 -17.53
CA ASN A 229 5.61 13.38 -16.91
C ASN A 229 6.28 14.23 -17.99
N VAL A 230 5.78 15.45 -18.20
CA VAL A 230 6.23 16.34 -19.27
C VAL A 230 7.65 16.85 -19.01
N ALA A 231 8.00 17.14 -17.74
CA ALA A 231 9.29 17.71 -17.38
C ALA A 231 10.47 16.77 -17.66
N ILE A 232 10.26 15.46 -17.48
CA ILE A 232 11.29 14.43 -17.73
C ILE A 232 10.97 13.58 -18.98
N SER A 233 9.94 13.93 -19.75
CA SER A 233 9.50 13.23 -20.96
C SER A 233 9.44 11.71 -20.80
N SER A 234 8.80 11.24 -19.72
CA SER A 234 8.82 9.83 -19.32
C SER A 234 7.41 9.30 -19.09
N VAL A 235 7.17 8.07 -19.55
CA VAL A 235 5.96 7.29 -19.25
C VAL A 235 6.18 6.51 -17.95
N LEU A 236 5.38 6.80 -16.95
CA LEU A 236 5.30 6.10 -15.68
C LEU A 236 4.14 5.12 -15.73
N LEU A 237 4.39 3.83 -15.55
CA LEU A 237 3.39 2.76 -15.52
C LEU A 237 3.25 2.22 -14.09
N PHE A 238 2.04 2.15 -13.56
CA PHE A 238 1.80 1.63 -12.22
C PHE A 238 1.99 0.12 -12.16
N LYS A 239 2.73 -0.36 -11.16
CA LYS A 239 2.99 -1.79 -10.97
C LYS A 239 1.72 -2.62 -10.75
N TRP A 240 0.66 -2.02 -10.20
CA TRP A 240 -0.63 -2.71 -10.00
C TRP A 240 -1.55 -2.70 -11.24
N GLN A 241 -1.17 -1.97 -12.28
CA GLN A 241 -1.94 -1.88 -13.54
C GLN A 241 -1.28 -2.64 -14.70
N VAL A 242 -0.07 -3.15 -14.51
CA VAL A 242 0.67 -3.90 -15.52
C VAL A 242 1.20 -5.22 -14.95
N SER A 243 1.38 -6.21 -15.82
CA SER A 243 2.00 -7.49 -15.46
C SER A 243 3.40 -7.58 -16.07
N CYS A 244 4.35 -8.14 -15.32
CA CYS A 244 5.72 -8.37 -15.80
C CYS A 244 5.97 -9.87 -15.93
N ARG A 245 6.37 -10.33 -17.13
CA ARG A 245 6.58 -11.76 -17.42
C ARG A 245 7.71 -12.38 -16.59
N ALA A 246 8.66 -11.58 -16.09
CA ALA A 246 9.72 -12.05 -15.20
C ALA A 246 9.18 -12.55 -13.83
N ALA A 247 7.95 -12.19 -13.45
CA ALA A 247 7.32 -12.56 -12.19
C ALA A 247 6.47 -13.84 -12.32
N VAL A 248 7.09 -14.95 -12.77
CA VAL A 248 6.38 -16.24 -12.92
C VAL A 248 5.94 -16.73 -11.54
N GLY A 249 4.63 -16.82 -11.30
CA GLY A 249 4.05 -17.42 -10.08
C GLY A 249 3.69 -16.44 -8.95
N SER A 250 3.75 -15.12 -9.16
CA SER A 250 3.26 -14.13 -8.18
C SER A 250 2.26 -13.16 -8.80
N ALA A 251 1.13 -12.95 -8.13
CA ALA A 251 0.20 -11.89 -8.51
C ALA A 251 0.87 -10.51 -8.35
N PRO A 252 0.62 -9.55 -9.27
CA PRO A 252 1.11 -8.20 -9.12
C PRO A 252 0.54 -7.57 -7.84
N PRO A 253 1.25 -6.59 -7.25
CA PRO A 253 0.73 -5.87 -6.09
C PRO A 253 -0.55 -5.14 -6.43
N SER A 254 -1.44 -4.96 -5.46
CA SER A 254 -2.55 -4.03 -5.56
C SER A 254 -2.10 -2.58 -5.28
N SER A 255 -2.93 -1.60 -5.61
CA SER A 255 -2.65 -0.21 -5.24
C SER A 255 -2.57 0.01 -3.73
N SER A 256 -3.31 -0.76 -2.93
CA SER A 256 -3.22 -0.70 -1.46
C SER A 256 -1.91 -1.30 -0.94
N ASP A 257 -1.39 -2.34 -1.58
CA ASP A 257 -0.05 -2.86 -1.25
C ASP A 257 1.04 -1.85 -1.59
N CYS A 258 0.93 -1.20 -2.75
CA CYS A 258 1.85 -0.15 -3.15
C CYS A 258 1.75 1.07 -2.22
N LEU A 259 0.56 1.44 -1.74
CA LEU A 259 0.40 2.46 -0.70
C LEU A 259 1.10 2.05 0.59
N ALA A 260 0.93 0.81 1.05
CA ALA A 260 1.62 0.32 2.25
C ALA A 260 3.15 0.36 2.09
N ALA A 261 3.65 0.00 0.90
CA ALA A 261 5.06 0.11 0.56
C ALA A 261 5.53 1.57 0.59
N SER A 262 4.81 2.51 -0.04
CA SER A 262 5.13 3.93 -0.04
C SER A 262 5.17 4.51 1.37
N LEU A 263 4.17 4.22 2.19
CA LEU A 263 4.12 4.68 3.59
C LEU A 263 5.28 4.14 4.42
N THR A 264 5.62 2.86 4.25
CA THR A 264 6.75 2.24 4.95
C THR A 264 8.06 2.86 4.51
N ALA A 265 8.23 3.08 3.21
CA ALA A 265 9.43 3.68 2.65
C ALA A 265 9.59 5.14 3.10
N THR A 266 8.50 5.92 3.12
CA THR A 266 8.48 7.29 3.65
C THR A 266 8.87 7.31 5.13
N LEU A 267 8.27 6.44 5.96
CA LEU A 267 8.64 6.32 7.37
C LEU A 267 10.12 6.01 7.56
N SER A 268 10.67 5.09 6.78
CA SER A 268 12.10 4.73 6.86
C SER A 268 13.03 5.85 6.40
N ARG A 269 12.61 6.68 5.44
CA ARG A 269 13.43 7.77 4.88
C ARG A 269 13.36 9.04 5.73
N SER A 270 12.16 9.50 6.08
CA SER A 270 11.95 10.79 6.77
C SER A 270 11.73 10.67 8.27
N GLY A 271 11.46 9.46 8.78
CA GLY A 271 11.03 9.26 10.16
C GLY A 271 9.60 9.74 10.44
N SER A 272 8.90 10.31 9.45
CA SER A 272 7.52 10.73 9.63
C SER A 272 6.58 9.52 9.57
N SER A 273 5.70 9.44 10.57
CA SER A 273 4.67 8.41 10.66
C SER A 273 3.32 8.89 10.16
N LYS A 274 3.19 10.17 9.77
CA LYS A 274 1.93 10.74 9.30
C LYS A 274 2.01 11.08 7.82
N SER A 275 0.94 10.80 7.10
CA SER A 275 0.84 11.08 5.67
C SER A 275 -0.55 11.53 5.29
N VAL A 276 -0.65 12.37 4.28
CA VAL A 276 -1.89 12.73 3.63
C VAL A 276 -1.85 12.19 2.21
N VAL A 277 -2.82 11.34 1.88
CA VAL A 277 -2.97 10.77 0.53
C VAL A 277 -3.93 11.64 -0.24
N VAL A 278 -3.44 12.26 -1.31
CA VAL A 278 -4.19 13.18 -2.16
C VAL A 278 -4.21 12.70 -3.62
N PRO A 279 -5.19 13.15 -4.42
CA PRO A 279 -5.27 12.79 -5.83
C PRO A 279 -4.06 13.34 -6.59
N THR A 280 -3.45 12.51 -7.44
CA THR A 280 -2.32 12.95 -8.30
C THR A 280 -2.68 14.13 -9.19
N PHE A 281 -3.97 14.27 -9.53
CA PHE A 281 -4.50 15.41 -10.25
C PHE A 281 -5.59 16.09 -9.43
N SER A 282 -5.39 17.35 -9.10
CA SER A 282 -6.44 18.21 -8.58
C SER A 282 -7.39 18.57 -9.73
N SER A 283 -8.65 18.14 -9.64
CA SER A 283 -9.67 18.66 -10.57
C SER A 283 -9.72 20.19 -10.41
N PRO A 284 -9.71 20.99 -11.49
CA PRO A 284 -9.86 22.42 -11.37
C PRO A 284 -11.16 22.69 -10.59
N ARG A 285 -11.05 23.50 -9.54
CA ARG A 285 -12.17 23.87 -8.65
C ARG A 285 -13.26 24.53 -9.50
N THR A 286 -14.24 23.77 -9.97
CA THR A 286 -15.46 24.36 -10.51
C THR A 286 -16.22 24.92 -9.32
N ALA A 287 -16.11 26.24 -9.11
CA ALA A 287 -16.62 26.97 -7.95
C ALA A 287 -18.16 26.95 -7.78
N ASN A 288 -18.91 26.06 -8.46
CA ASN A 288 -20.37 26.15 -8.59
C ASN A 288 -21.12 24.79 -8.61
N SER A 289 -20.62 23.74 -7.98
CA SER A 289 -21.47 22.57 -7.65
C SER A 289 -21.61 22.46 -6.13
N GLY A 290 -22.73 22.97 -5.59
CA GLY A 290 -23.13 22.87 -4.18
C GLY A 290 -23.48 21.45 -3.73
N SER A 291 -22.74 20.45 -4.19
CA SER A 291 -22.81 19.07 -3.70
C SER A 291 -21.48 18.76 -3.01
N ASP A 292 -21.54 18.67 -1.69
CA ASP A 292 -20.46 18.40 -0.73
C ASP A 292 -19.85 16.99 -0.85
N ASP A 293 -19.86 16.41 -2.06
CA ASP A 293 -19.34 15.06 -2.33
C ASP A 293 -17.87 15.14 -2.79
N SER A 294 -17.06 15.89 -2.03
CA SER A 294 -15.62 15.92 -2.28
C SER A 294 -15.07 14.52 -2.01
N SER A 295 -14.67 13.82 -3.07
CA SER A 295 -14.09 12.49 -2.94
C SER A 295 -12.95 12.51 -1.92
N PRO A 296 -12.93 11.58 -0.95
CA PRO A 296 -12.17 11.76 0.28
C PRO A 296 -10.66 11.61 0.03
N SER A 297 -9.89 12.53 0.60
CA SER A 297 -8.46 12.33 0.85
C SER A 297 -8.29 11.52 2.15
N LEU A 298 -7.13 10.90 2.34
CA LEU A 298 -6.86 10.09 3.54
C LEU A 298 -5.78 10.74 4.39
N HIS A 299 -6.08 10.98 5.66
CA HIS A 299 -5.07 11.28 6.68
C HIS A 299 -4.71 9.99 7.40
N LEU A 300 -3.45 9.57 7.27
CA LEU A 300 -2.95 8.30 7.78
C LEU A 300 -1.86 8.55 8.82
N TRP A 301 -1.86 7.73 9.88
CA TRP A 301 -0.82 7.73 10.91
C TRP A 301 -0.42 6.30 11.29
N ILE A 302 0.81 5.93 10.98
CA ILE A 302 1.35 4.58 11.23
C ILE A 302 1.52 4.35 12.74
N LEU A 303 0.78 3.39 13.29
CA LEU A 303 0.91 2.92 14.67
C LEU A 303 1.99 1.84 14.79
N ASN A 304 2.00 0.91 13.83
CA ASN A 304 3.01 -0.13 13.74
C ASN A 304 3.27 -0.47 12.27
N SER A 305 4.49 -0.22 11.80
CA SER A 305 4.90 -0.46 10.42
C SER A 305 5.19 -1.92 10.10
N ASN A 306 5.10 -2.84 11.07
CA ASN A 306 5.37 -4.25 10.84
C ASN A 306 4.60 -5.15 11.82
N ILE A 307 3.40 -5.54 11.43
CA ILE A 307 2.64 -6.58 12.14
C ILE A 307 2.57 -7.86 11.32
N ALA A 308 2.34 -8.97 12.01
CA ALA A 308 1.85 -10.20 11.41
C ALA A 308 0.55 -10.61 12.11
N TYR A 309 -0.49 -10.89 11.33
CA TYR A 309 -1.81 -11.22 11.87
C TYR A 309 -2.47 -12.36 11.10
N ALA A 310 -3.52 -12.93 11.68
CA ALA A 310 -4.47 -13.79 11.00
C ALA A 310 -5.88 -13.41 11.47
N SER A 311 -6.89 -13.62 10.63
CA SER A 311 -8.29 -13.34 10.97
C SER A 311 -9.21 -14.42 10.42
N SER A 312 -10.32 -14.74 11.08
CA SER A 312 -11.30 -15.66 10.51
C SER A 312 -11.98 -15.09 9.26
N GLY A 313 -11.88 -13.78 9.01
CA GLY A 313 -12.31 -13.13 7.78
C GLY A 313 -11.30 -13.19 6.62
N ARG A 314 -10.04 -13.60 6.88
CA ARG A 314 -8.97 -13.73 5.88
C ARG A 314 -8.05 -14.89 6.19
N GLU A 315 -8.03 -15.89 5.32
CA GLU A 315 -7.22 -17.09 5.56
C GLU A 315 -5.70 -16.81 5.57
N GLY A 316 -5.02 -17.45 6.53
CA GLY A 316 -3.57 -17.49 6.65
C GLY A 316 -2.92 -16.25 7.26
N LYS A 317 -1.63 -16.40 7.58
CA LYS A 317 -0.79 -15.36 8.19
C LYS A 317 -0.46 -14.25 7.20
N ARG A 318 -0.91 -13.02 7.43
CA ARG A 318 -0.58 -11.83 6.63
C ARG A 318 0.45 -10.96 7.35
N SER A 319 1.26 -10.23 6.59
CA SER A 319 2.04 -9.11 7.11
C SER A 319 1.37 -7.81 6.69
N ALA A 320 1.33 -6.83 7.58
CA ALA A 320 0.65 -5.56 7.34
C ALA A 320 1.34 -4.41 8.07
N ILE A 321 0.90 -3.20 7.75
CA ILE A 321 1.03 -2.03 8.61
C ILE A 321 -0.30 -1.81 9.34
N LYS A 322 -0.23 -1.50 10.64
CA LYS A 322 -1.37 -1.07 11.47
C LYS A 322 -1.32 0.44 11.57
N LEU A 323 -2.40 1.10 11.21
CA LEU A 323 -2.45 2.56 11.13
C LEU A 323 -3.77 3.12 11.65
N LEU A 324 -3.70 4.36 12.10
CA LEU A 324 -4.83 5.22 12.37
C LEU A 324 -5.20 5.95 11.08
N TYR A 325 -6.47 6.06 10.74
CA TYR A 325 -6.91 6.79 9.56
C TYR A 325 -8.16 7.65 9.78
N ARG A 326 -8.23 8.73 9.01
CA ARG A 326 -9.41 9.57 8.80
C ARG A 326 -9.62 9.80 7.31
N GLU A 327 -10.86 9.73 6.89
CA GLU A 327 -11.29 10.27 5.59
C GLU A 327 -11.55 11.77 5.80
N ILE A 328 -10.86 12.60 5.03
CA ILE A 328 -10.90 14.06 5.17
C ILE A 328 -11.25 14.70 3.82
N PRO A 329 -11.95 15.86 3.83
CA PRO A 329 -12.21 16.59 2.61
C PRO A 329 -10.92 17.17 2.02
N GLN A 330 -10.90 17.40 0.70
CA GLN A 330 -9.70 17.86 0.00
C GLN A 330 -9.13 19.17 0.58
N HIS A 331 -10.00 20.10 1.00
CA HIS A 331 -9.53 21.37 1.57
C HIS A 331 -8.80 21.21 2.92
N GLU A 332 -9.16 20.21 3.73
CA GLU A 332 -8.43 19.90 4.97
C GLU A 332 -7.06 19.33 4.62
N ALA A 333 -6.97 18.46 3.60
CA ALA A 333 -5.70 17.92 3.10
C ALA A 333 -4.78 19.04 2.56
N ASP A 334 -5.30 19.92 1.71
CA ASP A 334 -4.55 21.07 1.15
C ASP A 334 -3.98 21.94 2.29
N ALA A 335 -4.80 22.29 3.29
CA ALA A 335 -4.36 23.10 4.43
C ALA A 335 -3.25 22.44 5.26
N MET A 336 -3.29 21.11 5.42
CA MET A 336 -2.24 20.37 6.11
C MET A 336 -0.91 20.38 5.35
N LEU A 337 -0.95 20.33 4.02
CA LEU A 337 0.23 20.33 3.15
C LEU A 337 0.85 21.74 3.01
N GLU A 338 0.03 22.79 2.98
CA GLU A 338 0.49 24.19 2.87
C GLU A 338 1.09 24.75 4.17
N THR A 339 0.87 24.08 5.30
CA THR A 339 1.35 24.52 6.61
C THR A 339 2.88 24.49 6.67
N MET A 340 3.52 25.61 6.99
CA MET A 340 5.00 25.73 7.07
C MET A 340 5.67 24.79 8.09
N THR A 341 4.91 24.31 9.09
CA THR A 341 5.34 23.33 10.10
C THR A 341 4.62 22.00 9.93
N SER A 342 4.30 21.62 8.68
CA SER A 342 3.59 20.38 8.40
C SER A 342 4.34 19.18 8.96
N ASP A 343 3.65 18.34 9.73
CA ASP A 343 4.17 17.08 10.26
C ASP A 343 3.74 15.86 9.42
N VAL A 344 3.08 16.11 8.28
CA VAL A 344 2.61 15.09 7.36
C VAL A 344 3.46 15.02 6.10
N GLN A 345 3.41 13.88 5.43
CA GLN A 345 4.04 13.65 4.14
C GLN A 345 2.97 13.47 3.07
N GLU A 346 3.17 14.09 1.91
CA GLU A 346 2.27 13.94 0.77
C GLU A 346 2.47 12.58 0.10
N VAL A 347 1.37 11.91 -0.23
CA VAL A 347 1.37 10.70 -1.07
C VAL A 347 0.35 10.88 -2.17
N ASN A 348 0.82 10.83 -3.42
CA ASN A 348 -0.03 11.01 -4.60
C ASN A 348 -0.54 9.65 -5.12
N LEU A 349 -1.85 9.50 -5.27
CA LEU A 349 -2.47 8.34 -5.90
C LEU A 349 -3.64 8.72 -6.82
N PRO A 350 -3.99 7.88 -7.82
CA PRO A 350 -5.24 8.06 -8.55
C PRO A 350 -6.46 8.04 -7.61
N MET A 351 -7.47 8.87 -7.89
CA MET A 351 -8.70 8.98 -7.09
C MET A 351 -9.37 7.62 -6.80
N ALA A 352 -9.41 6.75 -7.82
CA ALA A 352 -9.97 5.40 -7.69
C ALA A 352 -9.17 4.52 -6.71
N ASP A 353 -7.85 4.72 -6.63
CA ASP A 353 -6.96 3.99 -5.74
C ASP A 353 -7.03 4.51 -4.30
N ILE A 354 -7.25 5.81 -4.09
CA ILE A 354 -7.56 6.38 -2.76
C ILE A 354 -8.87 5.80 -2.23
N SER A 355 -9.92 5.78 -3.07
CA SER A 355 -11.21 5.18 -2.73
C SER A 355 -11.08 3.69 -2.40
N ARG A 356 -10.23 2.97 -3.14
CA ARG A 356 -9.93 1.56 -2.86
C ARG A 356 -9.21 1.40 -1.53
N ALA A 357 -8.19 2.21 -1.24
CA ALA A 357 -7.48 2.19 0.04
C ALA A 357 -8.44 2.46 1.21
N ALA A 358 -9.33 3.46 1.09
CA ALA A 358 -10.35 3.75 2.10
C ALA A 358 -11.27 2.54 2.35
N LYS A 359 -11.72 1.86 1.29
CA LYS A 359 -12.52 0.64 1.40
C LYS A 359 -11.75 -0.51 2.06
N VAL A 360 -10.48 -0.70 1.73
CA VAL A 360 -9.61 -1.72 2.36
C VAL A 360 -9.45 -1.42 3.85
N LEU A 361 -9.18 -0.17 4.22
CA LEU A 361 -9.08 0.27 5.60
C LEU A 361 -10.37 -0.01 6.38
N ARG A 362 -11.53 0.45 5.88
CA ARG A 362 -12.84 0.17 6.51
C ARG A 362 -13.10 -1.33 6.68
N SER A 363 -12.81 -2.11 5.64
CA SER A 363 -13.00 -3.58 5.69
C SER A 363 -12.09 -4.23 6.72
N SER A 364 -10.86 -3.72 6.88
CA SER A 364 -9.90 -4.22 7.86
C SER A 364 -10.25 -3.84 9.30
N THR A 365 -10.86 -2.67 9.51
CA THR A 365 -11.38 -2.23 10.81
C THR A 365 -12.42 -3.22 11.34
N GLU A 366 -13.28 -3.74 10.47
CA GLU A 366 -14.29 -4.73 10.86
C GLU A 366 -13.68 -6.07 11.32
N MET A 367 -12.45 -6.38 10.89
CA MET A 367 -11.72 -7.56 11.37
C MET A 367 -11.16 -7.38 12.78
N LEU A 368 -10.96 -6.14 13.23
CA LEU A 368 -10.41 -5.85 14.55
C LEU A 368 -11.48 -6.03 15.64
N PRO A 369 -11.06 -6.38 16.87
CA PRO A 369 -11.95 -6.40 18.03
C PRO A 369 -12.68 -5.06 18.18
N PRO A 370 -13.97 -5.03 18.56
CA PRO A 370 -14.74 -3.79 18.64
C PRO A 370 -14.08 -2.67 19.45
N SER A 371 -13.39 -3.03 20.54
CA SER A 371 -12.65 -2.09 21.40
C SER A 371 -11.39 -1.49 20.76
N GLU A 372 -10.89 -2.07 19.67
CA GLU A 372 -9.68 -1.65 18.96
C GLU A 372 -9.98 -0.94 17.64
N ARG A 373 -11.26 -0.77 17.26
CA ARG A 373 -11.65 -0.19 15.97
C ARG A 373 -11.46 1.32 15.90
N VAL A 374 -11.54 1.99 17.05
CA VAL A 374 -11.47 3.44 17.16
C VAL A 374 -10.53 3.83 18.30
N PHE A 375 -9.65 4.78 18.04
CA PHE A 375 -8.80 5.42 19.03
C PHE A 375 -9.05 6.93 18.99
N LYS A 376 -9.80 7.43 19.98
CA LYS A 376 -10.32 8.81 19.98
C LYS A 376 -11.14 9.10 18.71
N GLU A 377 -10.73 10.08 17.90
CA GLU A 377 -11.35 10.44 16.63
C GLU A 377 -10.84 9.63 15.42
N TRP A 378 -9.92 8.69 15.63
CA TRP A 378 -9.27 7.92 14.56
C TRP A 378 -9.84 6.53 14.44
N ASN A 379 -10.09 6.09 13.20
CA ASN A 379 -10.33 4.68 12.93
C ASN A 379 -9.01 3.92 12.90
N VAL A 380 -9.03 2.64 13.28
CA VAL A 380 -7.85 1.76 13.19
C VAL A 380 -8.05 0.79 12.04
N GLY A 381 -7.07 0.71 11.15
CA GLY A 381 -7.10 -0.16 9.98
C GLY A 381 -5.75 -0.80 9.69
N LEU A 382 -5.77 -1.77 8.79
CA LEU A 382 -4.62 -2.52 8.32
C LEU A 382 -4.47 -2.34 6.80
N LEU A 383 -3.25 -2.10 6.35
CA LEU A 383 -2.88 -2.29 4.94
C LEU A 383 -1.90 -3.46 4.87
N ASP A 384 -2.27 -4.49 4.12
CA ASP A 384 -1.39 -5.64 3.92
C ASP A 384 -0.13 -5.22 3.14
N LYS A 385 0.97 -5.92 3.40
CA LYS A 385 2.21 -5.80 2.64
C LYS A 385 2.21 -6.88 1.58
N TRP A 386 2.52 -6.48 0.34
CA TRP A 386 2.74 -7.44 -0.73
C TRP A 386 3.87 -8.40 -0.37
N GLN A 387 3.66 -9.70 -0.62
CA GLN A 387 4.69 -10.72 -0.53
C GLN A 387 4.72 -11.51 -1.84
N ALA A 388 5.92 -11.81 -2.33
CA ALA A 388 6.06 -12.72 -3.46
C ALA A 388 5.46 -14.09 -3.07
N GLY A 389 4.44 -14.53 -3.82
CA GLY A 389 3.69 -15.76 -3.53
C GLY A 389 2.54 -15.61 -2.52
N SER A 390 2.27 -14.41 -1.99
CA SER A 390 0.96 -14.14 -1.37
C SER A 390 -0.06 -13.90 -2.47
N VAL A 391 -1.00 -14.83 -2.62
CA VAL A 391 -2.20 -14.56 -3.41
C VAL A 391 -3.11 -13.64 -2.58
N PRO A 392 -3.76 -12.63 -3.19
CA PRO A 392 -4.59 -11.64 -2.48
C PRO A 392 -5.50 -12.23 -1.39
#